data_AF-A0A3Q7J2U5-F1
#
_entry.id   AF-A0A3Q7J2U5-F1
#
_cell.length_a   1.000
_cell.length_b   1.000
_cell.length_c   1.000
_cell.angle_alpha   90.00
_cell.angle_beta   90.00
_cell.angle_gamma   90.00
#
_symmetry.space_group_name_H-M   'P 1'
#
loop_
_entity.id
_entity.type
_entity.pdbx_description
1 polymer ?
#
loop_
_entity_poly.entity_id
_entity_poly.type
_entity_poly.pdbx_seq_one_letter_code
_entity_poly.pdbx_strand_id
1 'polypeptide(L)'
;IVSEKIPELVNIVDQTLAKRHEQKVSVQKFWLNLPSFHHINLSQVHDWVKTLVASNIKELILNVDGIVNNFNSLTEEFFAAEKLNVLDIQGFNLELPLEQGIKFPYLQKVSLSDTHFDEHFVQALCASCSALEDLRLASCQGLGSLQIARNLLKLKTVLLCCLAELTMVDIVAPNLENLYIESCRWMLQVVKITCGKTLKYLCLVNLFVTDGWLKDLLCNQPNLEEFHLRGCLKLQKVKISSDRLKYLSLSRCLDLIDIELHTPNLTSFTYECSVKLPTFKLMKASVLLELVLEFCVGGDKFDSHWYCMLMKFLGNFKQSKSINLQCLFPRGIVIPKDMRKNSDPPLFGTIATLHIEYGFLVNCSLDIVDSFLWISPQLNTLTFVRDSDLSCTLKFIYEDASAEDEKTFRSHKLKEVEMENFTCCPNFFENEMILMECACDYCTSKELHLLVNDDEEAIEDIEKLLLVIMLFGALKEVELMLEGSVEVSIPPVPFSFSCSV
;
A
#
# COMPACT_ATOMS: atom_id res chain seq x y z
N ILE A 1 32.55 2.26 -14.91
CA ILE A 1 32.50 3.68 -14.45
C ILE A 1 32.47 3.77 -12.92
N VAL A 2 31.51 3.16 -12.20
CA VAL A 2 31.49 3.23 -10.72
C VAL A 2 32.64 2.48 -10.06
N SER A 3 33.05 1.30 -10.57
CA SER A 3 34.12 0.50 -9.94
C SER A 3 35.52 1.14 -10.03
N GLU A 4 35.80 1.96 -11.04
CA GLU A 4 37.11 2.59 -11.24
C GLU A 4 37.38 3.73 -10.25
N LYS A 5 36.32 4.32 -9.65
CA LYS A 5 36.44 5.44 -8.69
C LYS A 5 36.49 4.99 -7.23
N ILE A 6 36.27 3.71 -6.93
CA ILE A 6 36.26 3.19 -5.55
C ILE A 6 37.65 3.31 -4.91
N PRO A 7 38.77 2.92 -5.55
CA PRO A 7 40.10 3.07 -4.94
C PRO A 7 40.46 4.53 -4.66
N GLU A 8 40.00 5.45 -5.52
CA GLU A 8 40.18 6.89 -5.32
C GLU A 8 39.38 7.39 -4.10
N LEU A 9 38.12 6.98 -3.96
CA LEU A 9 37.30 7.29 -2.78
C LEU A 9 37.94 6.76 -1.49
N VAL A 10 38.37 5.51 -1.49
CA VAL A 10 39.05 4.87 -0.35
C VAL A 10 40.29 5.66 0.05
N ASN A 11 41.14 6.02 -0.92
CA ASN A 11 42.34 6.83 -0.67
C ASN A 11 42.00 8.22 -0.11
N ILE A 12 40.92 8.86 -0.59
CA ILE A 12 40.47 10.15 -0.06
C ILE A 12 40.03 10.02 1.40
N VAL A 13 39.31 8.95 1.75
CA VAL A 13 38.88 8.68 3.13
C VAL A 13 40.11 8.46 4.02
N ASP A 14 41.05 7.61 3.61
CA ASP A 14 42.32 7.35 4.30
C ASP A 14 43.07 8.66 4.60
N GLN A 15 43.32 9.47 3.57
CA GLN A 15 44.04 10.74 3.70
C GLN A 15 43.30 11.74 4.60
N THR A 16 41.97 11.78 4.52
CA THR A 16 41.16 12.71 5.30
C THR A 16 41.16 12.34 6.78
N LEU A 17 40.98 11.05 7.10
CA LEU A 17 41.00 10.57 8.48
C LEU A 17 42.39 10.69 9.09
N ALA A 18 43.45 10.34 8.36
CA ALA A 18 44.83 10.51 8.79
C ALA A 18 45.15 11.98 9.10
N LYS A 19 44.82 12.91 8.19
CA LYS A 19 45.03 14.35 8.40
C LYS A 19 44.27 14.88 9.61
N ARG A 20 43.01 14.47 9.80
CA ARG A 20 42.22 14.89 10.96
C ARG A 20 42.79 14.36 12.27
N HIS A 21 43.26 13.11 12.27
CA HIS A 21 43.92 12.51 13.41
C HIS A 21 45.22 13.26 13.77
N GLU A 22 46.08 13.57 12.78
CA GLU A 22 47.29 14.38 12.97
C GLU A 22 47.00 15.77 13.53
N GLN A 23 45.94 16.42 13.02
CA GLN A 23 45.50 17.74 13.46
C GLN A 23 44.72 17.73 14.78
N LYS A 24 44.47 16.56 15.38
CA LYS A 24 43.63 16.37 16.59
C LYS A 24 42.23 16.97 16.44
N VAL A 25 41.69 16.96 15.22
CA VAL A 25 40.35 17.44 14.92
C VAL A 25 39.38 16.29 15.15
N SER A 26 38.46 16.46 16.11
CA SER A 26 37.47 15.42 16.43
C SER A 26 36.46 15.24 15.29
N VAL A 27 36.23 13.98 14.91
CA VAL A 27 35.17 13.58 13.96
C VAL A 27 33.93 13.21 14.76
N GLN A 28 32.91 14.07 14.68
CA GLN A 28 31.66 13.88 15.43
C GLN A 28 30.63 13.04 14.68
N LYS A 29 30.65 13.11 13.35
CA LYS A 29 29.76 12.36 12.46
C LYS A 29 30.55 11.82 11.29
N PHE A 30 30.26 10.58 10.91
CA PHE A 30 30.85 9.92 9.76
C PHE A 30 29.76 9.20 8.99
N TRP A 31 29.68 9.46 7.69
CA TRP A 31 28.76 8.79 6.78
C TRP A 31 29.50 8.37 5.53
N LEU A 32 29.48 7.06 5.26
CA LEU A 32 30.01 6.49 4.05
C LEU A 32 29.09 5.36 3.54
N ASN A 33 28.81 5.35 2.25
CA ASN A 33 28.14 4.25 1.56
C ASN A 33 29.08 3.70 0.49
N LEU A 34 29.34 2.40 0.54
CA LEU A 34 30.28 1.68 -0.30
C LEU A 34 29.53 0.58 -1.07
N PRO A 35 29.56 0.61 -2.42
CA PRO A 35 28.91 -0.42 -3.22
C PRO A 35 29.65 -1.78 -3.13
N SER A 36 28.90 -2.88 -3.26
CA SER A 36 29.41 -4.26 -3.20
C SER A 36 30.33 -4.56 -4.38
N PHE A 37 31.65 -4.48 -4.20
CA PHE A 37 32.63 -5.05 -5.14
C PHE A 37 33.91 -5.49 -4.43
N HIS A 38 34.57 -6.51 -5.00
CA HIS A 38 35.78 -7.23 -4.53
C HIS A 38 37.06 -6.37 -4.31
N HIS A 39 36.94 -5.05 -4.12
CA HIS A 39 38.06 -4.10 -4.14
C HIS A 39 38.28 -3.34 -2.83
N ILE A 40 37.40 -3.48 -1.83
CA ILE A 40 37.60 -2.82 -0.54
C ILE A 40 38.37 -3.78 0.38
N ASN A 41 39.57 -3.37 0.78
CA ASN A 41 40.34 -4.13 1.74
C ASN A 41 39.74 -3.92 3.14
N LEU A 42 39.32 -5.01 3.77
CA LEU A 42 38.67 -5.00 5.09
C LEU A 42 39.54 -4.36 6.18
N SER A 43 40.86 -4.46 6.04
CA SER A 43 41.78 -3.81 6.97
C SER A 43 41.65 -2.28 6.97
N GLN A 44 41.31 -1.67 5.83
CA GLN A 44 41.14 -0.21 5.75
C GLN A 44 39.88 0.24 6.50
N VAL A 45 38.79 -0.50 6.38
CA VAL A 45 37.55 -0.20 7.11
C VAL A 45 37.78 -0.34 8.62
N HIS A 46 38.57 -1.32 9.05
CA HIS A 46 38.98 -1.47 10.45
C HIS A 46 39.77 -0.26 10.94
N ASP A 47 40.77 0.19 10.16
CA ASP A 47 41.58 1.36 10.50
C ASP A 47 40.74 2.64 10.59
N TRP A 48 39.75 2.80 9.73
CA TRP A 48 38.79 3.90 9.79
C TRP A 48 37.98 3.87 11.08
N VAL A 49 37.36 2.73 11.39
CA VAL A 49 36.55 2.57 12.60
C VAL A 49 37.40 2.87 13.84
N LYS A 50 38.61 2.32 13.91
CA LYS A 50 39.56 2.59 15.01
C LYS A 50 39.87 4.07 15.17
N THR A 51 40.16 4.76 14.06
CA THR A 51 40.44 6.20 14.05
C THR A 51 39.22 7.03 14.48
N LEU A 52 38.03 6.64 14.06
CA LEU A 52 36.77 7.30 14.41
C LEU A 52 36.43 7.13 15.90
N VAL A 53 36.61 5.92 16.43
CA VAL A 53 36.46 5.65 17.88
C VAL A 53 37.41 6.51 18.69
N ALA A 54 38.69 6.54 18.33
CA ALA A 54 39.70 7.39 18.98
C ALA A 54 39.36 8.90 18.90
N SER A 55 38.60 9.29 17.87
CA SER A 55 38.14 10.67 17.65
C SER A 55 36.86 11.04 18.41
N ASN A 56 36.33 10.16 19.27
CA ASN A 56 35.08 10.33 20.00
C ASN A 56 33.86 10.53 19.08
N ILE A 57 33.72 9.67 18.07
CA ILE A 57 32.59 9.63 17.15
C ILE A 57 31.24 9.58 17.90
N LYS A 58 30.26 10.36 17.41
CA LYS A 58 28.89 10.35 17.94
C LYS A 58 27.88 9.72 17.00
N GLU A 59 28.08 9.85 15.69
CA GLU A 59 27.18 9.27 14.70
C GLU A 59 28.02 8.53 13.66
N LEU A 60 27.83 7.21 13.57
CA LEU A 60 28.48 6.35 12.60
C LEU A 60 27.43 5.76 11.67
N ILE A 61 27.48 6.16 10.40
CA ILE A 61 26.68 5.59 9.31
C ILE A 61 27.65 4.96 8.32
N LEU A 62 27.72 3.64 8.28
CA LEU A 62 28.66 2.92 7.43
C LEU A 62 27.95 1.76 6.74
N ASN A 63 27.67 1.95 5.47
CA ASN A 63 27.00 0.95 4.65
C ASN A 63 28.01 0.35 3.68
N VAL A 64 28.20 -0.96 3.79
CA VAL A 64 29.01 -1.72 2.86
C VAL A 64 28.09 -2.78 2.28
N ASP A 65 27.65 -2.58 1.03
CA ASP A 65 26.87 -3.60 0.34
C ASP A 65 27.70 -4.89 0.32
N GLY A 66 27.18 -5.95 0.92
CA GLY A 66 27.84 -7.24 1.05
C GLY A 66 27.25 -8.27 0.09
N ILE A 67 28.08 -9.22 -0.36
CA ILE A 67 27.58 -10.48 -0.89
C ILE A 67 27.10 -11.31 0.31
N VAL A 68 25.93 -11.93 0.17
CA VAL A 68 25.37 -12.90 1.12
C VAL A 68 26.47 -13.88 1.56
N ASN A 69 26.73 -13.95 2.88
CA ASN A 69 27.68 -14.85 3.57
C ASN A 69 29.13 -14.37 3.79
N ASN A 70 29.51 -13.14 3.42
CA ASN A 70 30.83 -12.57 3.77
C ASN A 70 30.66 -11.28 4.57
N PHE A 71 30.34 -11.41 5.86
CA PHE A 71 30.19 -10.28 6.75
C PHE A 71 31.56 -9.79 7.26
N ASN A 72 31.73 -8.47 7.34
CA ASN A 72 32.94 -7.87 7.84
C ASN A 72 32.90 -7.78 9.37
N SER A 73 33.75 -8.50 10.09
CA SER A 73 33.81 -8.35 11.55
C SER A 73 34.31 -6.96 11.92
N LEU A 74 33.59 -6.25 12.79
CA LEU A 74 34.12 -5.03 13.39
C LEU A 74 35.18 -5.38 14.45
N THR A 75 36.16 -4.50 14.63
CA THR A 75 37.22 -4.73 15.61
C THR A 75 36.71 -4.52 17.03
N GLU A 76 37.37 -5.11 18.03
CA GLU A 76 36.95 -5.00 19.44
C GLU A 76 36.89 -3.53 19.92
N GLU A 77 37.73 -2.65 19.36
CA GLU A 77 37.73 -1.22 19.70
C GLU A 77 36.41 -0.53 19.36
N PHE A 78 35.65 -1.04 18.37
CA PHE A 78 34.34 -0.51 18.04
C PHE A 78 33.40 -0.49 19.25
N PHE A 79 33.39 -1.57 20.03
CA PHE A 79 32.51 -1.71 21.21
C PHE A 79 32.90 -0.78 22.38
N ALA A 80 34.02 -0.06 22.27
CA ALA A 80 34.49 0.93 23.23
C ALA A 80 34.10 2.38 22.88
N ALA A 81 33.25 2.62 21.87
CA ALA A 81 32.83 3.95 21.43
C ALA A 81 31.91 4.67 22.44
N GLU A 82 32.46 5.21 23.53
CA GLU A 82 31.71 5.77 24.65
C GLU A 82 30.83 6.99 24.32
N LYS A 83 31.09 7.69 23.21
CA LYS A 83 30.34 8.89 22.79
C LYS A 83 29.31 8.61 21.70
N LEU A 84 29.15 7.35 21.29
CA LEU A 84 28.25 6.97 20.21
C LEU A 84 26.78 7.16 20.61
N ASN A 85 26.06 7.92 19.79
CA ASN A 85 24.64 8.24 19.93
C ASN A 85 23.79 7.58 18.83
N VAL A 86 24.34 7.48 17.61
CA VAL A 86 23.68 6.87 16.45
C VAL A 86 24.63 5.87 15.81
N LEU A 87 24.13 4.65 15.64
CA LEU A 87 24.78 3.58 14.89
C LEU A 87 23.86 3.14 13.76
N ASP A 88 24.32 3.29 12.52
CA ASP A 88 23.65 2.76 11.34
C ASP A 88 24.70 2.03 10.50
N ILE A 89 24.61 0.70 10.44
CA ILE A 89 25.60 -0.10 9.73
C ILE A 89 24.95 -1.18 8.90
N GLN A 90 25.56 -1.44 7.74
CA GLN A 90 25.12 -2.47 6.81
C GLN A 90 26.29 -3.33 6.35
N GLY A 91 26.11 -4.66 6.31
CA GLY A 91 27.11 -5.60 5.78
C GLY A 91 28.19 -6.06 6.78
N PHE A 92 27.94 -5.96 8.08
CA PHE A 92 28.93 -6.26 9.13
C PHE A 92 28.60 -7.53 9.93
N ASN A 93 29.62 -8.09 10.57
CA ASN A 93 29.50 -9.12 11.60
C ASN A 93 29.78 -8.49 12.96
N LEU A 94 28.83 -8.61 13.90
CA LEU A 94 28.93 -8.07 15.24
C LEU A 94 29.05 -9.21 16.24
N GLU A 95 30.25 -9.76 16.33
CA GLU A 95 30.62 -10.71 17.38
C GLU A 95 31.17 -9.94 18.59
N LEU A 96 30.59 -10.20 19.76
CA LEU A 96 31.06 -9.57 20.98
C LEU A 96 32.40 -10.18 21.43
N PRO A 97 33.34 -9.35 21.92
CA PRO A 97 34.57 -9.86 22.55
C PRO A 97 34.23 -10.70 23.79
N LEU A 98 34.99 -11.78 24.02
CA LEU A 98 34.75 -12.73 25.12
C LEU A 98 34.80 -12.09 26.53
N GLU A 99 35.55 -11.01 26.70
CA GLU A 99 35.81 -10.38 28.01
C GLU A 99 35.33 -8.93 28.13
N GLN A 100 34.89 -8.30 27.03
CA GLN A 100 34.39 -6.92 27.05
C GLN A 100 32.95 -6.83 26.54
N GLY A 101 32.09 -6.23 27.37
CA GLY A 101 30.74 -5.84 26.97
C GLY A 101 30.72 -4.56 26.13
N ILE A 102 29.52 -4.18 25.71
CA ILE A 102 29.26 -2.97 24.94
C ILE A 102 29.37 -1.73 25.84
N LYS A 103 30.14 -0.71 25.43
CA LYS A 103 30.25 0.59 26.12
C LYS A 103 29.60 1.72 25.32
N PHE A 104 28.29 1.66 25.12
CA PHE A 104 27.52 2.71 24.42
C PHE A 104 26.49 3.41 25.33
N PRO A 105 26.93 4.16 26.37
CA PRO A 105 26.02 4.71 27.38
C PRO A 105 25.04 5.77 26.84
N TYR A 106 25.37 6.42 25.72
CA TYR A 106 24.54 7.47 25.11
C TYR A 106 23.83 7.03 23.83
N LEU A 107 23.91 5.74 23.46
CA LEU A 107 23.33 5.24 22.23
C LEU A 107 21.82 5.34 22.27
N GLN A 108 21.27 6.12 21.33
CA GLN A 108 19.85 6.39 21.19
C GLN A 108 19.25 5.67 20.00
N LYS A 109 20.04 5.46 18.93
CA LYS A 109 19.54 4.86 17.69
C LYS A 109 20.48 3.78 17.20
N VAL A 110 19.89 2.62 16.91
CA VAL A 110 20.56 1.48 16.28
C VAL A 110 19.77 1.08 15.05
N SER A 111 20.43 1.08 13.91
CA SER A 111 19.94 0.58 12.64
C SER A 111 20.96 -0.43 12.10
N LEU A 112 20.57 -1.68 12.02
CA LEU A 112 21.39 -2.76 11.48
C LEU A 112 20.68 -3.35 10.27
N SER A 113 21.34 -3.33 9.12
CA SER A 113 20.81 -3.90 7.88
C SER A 113 21.81 -4.93 7.34
N ASP A 114 21.36 -6.05 6.79
CA ASP A 114 22.24 -7.06 6.20
C ASP A 114 23.47 -7.38 7.09
N THR A 115 23.24 -7.60 8.39
CA THR A 115 24.28 -7.74 9.43
C THR A 115 24.13 -9.09 10.12
N HIS A 116 25.25 -9.71 10.52
CA HIS A 116 25.25 -10.92 11.34
C HIS A 116 25.49 -10.58 12.81
N PHE A 117 24.68 -11.14 13.70
CA PHE A 117 24.88 -11.07 15.15
C PHE A 117 24.03 -12.14 15.85
N ASP A 118 24.44 -12.52 17.06
CA ASP A 118 23.74 -13.52 17.87
C ASP A 118 22.84 -12.89 18.96
N GLU A 119 22.14 -13.73 19.72
CA GLU A 119 21.34 -13.29 20.85
C GLU A 119 22.17 -12.59 21.93
N HIS A 120 23.44 -12.97 22.11
CA HIS A 120 24.31 -12.41 23.13
C HIS A 120 24.62 -10.94 22.83
N PHE A 121 24.82 -10.58 21.55
CA PHE A 121 24.93 -9.19 21.11
C PHE A 121 23.71 -8.35 21.51
N VAL A 122 22.50 -8.84 21.21
CA VAL A 122 21.26 -8.13 21.55
C VAL A 122 21.10 -7.96 23.05
N GLN A 123 21.42 -9.01 23.83
CA GLN A 123 21.36 -8.96 25.29
C GLN A 123 22.30 -7.90 25.86
N ALA A 124 23.55 -7.84 25.38
CA ALA A 124 24.51 -6.82 25.80
C ALA A 124 24.05 -5.42 25.37
N LEU A 125 23.49 -5.27 24.17
CA LEU A 125 22.96 -4.00 23.68
C LEU A 125 21.85 -3.49 24.60
N CYS A 126 20.87 -4.36 24.92
CA CYS A 126 19.77 -4.03 25.81
C CYS A 126 20.25 -3.75 27.24
N ALA A 127 21.29 -4.43 27.73
CA ALA A 127 21.83 -4.23 29.06
C ALA A 127 22.61 -2.90 29.20
N SER A 128 23.43 -2.57 28.21
CA SER A 128 24.33 -1.41 28.26
C SER A 128 23.70 -0.10 27.77
N CYS A 129 22.73 -0.16 26.86
CA CYS A 129 22.23 1.04 26.14
C CYS A 129 20.92 1.56 26.74
N SER A 130 20.93 1.99 28.01
CA SER A 130 19.73 2.50 28.69
C SER A 130 19.10 3.76 28.04
N ALA A 131 19.85 4.45 27.18
CA ALA A 131 19.40 5.62 26.44
C ALA A 131 18.70 5.27 25.12
N LEU A 132 18.58 3.99 24.73
CA LEU A 132 18.07 3.57 23.43
C LEU A 132 16.61 3.99 23.23
N GLU A 133 16.34 4.66 22.11
CA GLU A 133 15.04 5.20 21.70
C GLU A 133 14.50 4.52 20.43
N ASP A 134 15.38 4.12 19.51
CA ASP A 134 15.04 3.55 18.20
C ASP A 134 15.92 2.32 17.89
N LEU A 135 15.30 1.16 17.70
CA LEU A 135 15.95 -0.09 17.33
C LEU A 135 15.37 -0.61 16.01
N ARG A 136 16.21 -0.70 14.97
CA ARG A 136 15.82 -1.18 13.64
C ARG A 136 16.76 -2.29 13.21
N LEU A 137 16.18 -3.43 12.86
CA LEU A 137 16.88 -4.62 12.39
C LEU A 137 16.23 -5.07 11.08
N ALA A 138 17.01 -5.08 10.00
CA ALA A 138 16.54 -5.43 8.66
C ALA A 138 17.45 -6.48 8.02
N SER A 139 16.88 -7.56 7.49
CA SER A 139 17.64 -8.59 6.73
C SER A 139 18.87 -9.16 7.48
N CYS A 140 18.83 -9.19 8.82
CA CYS A 140 19.93 -9.69 9.64
C CYS A 140 19.90 -11.22 9.80
N GLN A 141 21.06 -11.80 10.09
CA GLN A 141 21.28 -13.26 10.25
C GLN A 141 21.86 -13.57 11.63
N GLY A 142 21.75 -14.84 12.08
CA GLY A 142 22.28 -15.31 13.36
C GLY A 142 21.36 -15.10 14.58
N LEU A 143 20.19 -14.48 14.40
CA LEU A 143 19.24 -14.21 15.49
C LEU A 143 18.04 -15.17 15.42
N GLY A 144 18.02 -16.19 16.27
CA GLY A 144 16.90 -17.13 16.41
C GLY A 144 15.79 -16.61 17.32
N SER A 145 16.14 -15.83 18.35
CA SER A 145 15.18 -15.23 19.28
C SER A 145 15.52 -13.80 19.70
N LEU A 146 14.52 -12.92 19.71
CA LEU A 146 14.67 -11.54 20.17
C LEU A 146 13.95 -11.34 21.50
N GLN A 147 14.69 -10.91 22.52
CA GLN A 147 14.14 -10.56 23.82
C GLN A 147 14.54 -9.15 24.21
N ILE A 148 13.55 -8.27 24.38
CA ILE A 148 13.75 -6.91 24.87
C ILE A 148 13.17 -6.82 26.27
N ALA A 149 14.03 -6.58 27.26
CA ALA A 149 13.64 -6.46 28.66
C ALA A 149 13.13 -5.05 29.01
N ARG A 150 12.44 -4.96 30.15
CA ARG A 150 11.77 -3.74 30.65
C ARG A 150 12.71 -2.56 30.95
N ASN A 151 14.02 -2.78 30.97
CA ASN A 151 15.02 -1.78 31.36
C ASN A 151 15.16 -0.64 30.34
N LEU A 152 14.77 -0.84 29.07
CA LEU A 152 14.83 0.18 28.03
C LEU A 152 13.62 1.14 28.09
N LEU A 153 13.58 1.97 29.14
CA LEU A 153 12.46 2.89 29.39
C LEU A 153 12.31 4.00 28.35
N LYS A 154 13.35 4.31 27.59
CA LYS A 154 13.30 5.33 26.53
C LYS A 154 12.95 4.78 25.16
N LEU A 155 12.84 3.46 25.01
CA LEU A 155 12.59 2.82 23.73
C LEU A 155 11.19 3.15 23.23
N LYS A 156 11.13 3.84 22.09
CA LYS A 156 9.90 4.31 21.44
C LYS A 156 9.62 3.61 20.13
N THR A 157 10.64 3.14 19.43
CA THR A 157 10.51 2.52 18.11
C THR A 157 11.24 1.19 18.07
N VAL A 158 10.55 0.16 17.59
CA VAL A 158 11.13 -1.13 17.22
C VAL A 158 10.68 -1.50 15.81
N LEU A 159 11.63 -1.76 14.93
CA LEU A 159 11.40 -2.23 13.57
C LEU A 159 12.18 -3.51 13.34
N LEU A 160 11.46 -4.60 13.05
CA LEU A 160 12.00 -5.90 12.72
C LEU A 160 11.54 -6.27 11.32
N CYS A 161 12.48 -6.36 10.38
CA CYS A 161 12.18 -6.62 8.98
C CYS A 161 13.03 -7.78 8.45
N CYS A 162 12.39 -8.75 7.81
CA CYS A 162 13.06 -9.82 7.06
C CYS A 162 14.16 -10.60 7.82
N LEU A 163 13.96 -10.87 9.12
CA LEU A 163 14.91 -11.64 9.94
C LEU A 163 14.71 -13.15 9.68
N ALA A 164 15.61 -13.75 8.89
CA ALA A 164 15.40 -15.08 8.30
C ALA A 164 15.34 -16.24 9.31
N GLU A 165 16.10 -16.16 10.41
CA GLU A 165 16.19 -17.22 11.42
C GLU A 165 15.26 -16.99 12.62
N LEU A 166 14.59 -15.84 12.68
CA LEU A 166 13.85 -15.41 13.86
C LEU A 166 12.55 -16.20 14.02
N THR A 167 12.48 -16.99 15.09
CA THR A 167 11.32 -17.82 15.42
C THR A 167 10.53 -17.31 16.63
N MET A 168 11.14 -16.48 17.47
CA MET A 168 10.51 -15.93 18.68
C MET A 168 10.86 -14.46 18.90
N VAL A 169 9.84 -13.66 19.25
CA VAL A 169 9.96 -12.26 19.68
C VAL A 169 9.22 -12.08 21.00
N ASP A 170 9.91 -11.52 22.00
CA ASP A 170 9.34 -11.08 23.27
C ASP A 170 9.79 -9.64 23.57
N ILE A 171 8.87 -8.68 23.46
CA ILE A 171 9.14 -7.26 23.64
C ILE A 171 8.43 -6.76 24.90
N VAL A 172 9.19 -6.38 25.92
CA VAL A 172 8.69 -5.73 27.13
C VAL A 172 9.17 -4.28 27.15
N ALA A 173 8.41 -3.39 26.51
CA ALA A 173 8.79 -1.97 26.32
C ALA A 173 7.64 -1.02 26.74
N PRO A 174 7.68 -0.44 27.96
CA PRO A 174 6.52 0.26 28.52
C PRO A 174 6.15 1.56 27.81
N ASN A 175 7.10 2.22 27.14
CA ASN A 175 6.91 3.51 26.46
C ASN A 175 7.00 3.37 24.93
N LEU A 176 6.81 2.17 24.39
CA LEU A 176 6.84 1.91 22.96
C LEU A 176 5.70 2.66 22.26
N GLU A 177 6.04 3.43 21.22
CA GLU A 177 5.09 4.22 20.43
C GLU A 177 4.89 3.63 19.03
N ASN A 178 5.94 3.05 18.43
CA ASN A 178 5.93 2.52 17.08
C ASN A 178 6.49 1.09 17.04
N LEU A 179 5.72 0.16 16.49
CA LEU A 179 6.13 -1.23 16.32
C LEU A 179 5.87 -1.72 14.90
N TYR A 180 6.93 -2.17 14.23
CA TYR A 180 6.86 -2.88 12.95
C TYR A 180 7.50 -4.26 13.12
N ILE A 181 6.76 -5.31 12.78
CA ILE A 181 7.28 -6.69 12.79
C ILE A 181 6.89 -7.35 11.47
N GLU A 182 7.89 -7.77 10.72
CA GLU A 182 7.75 -8.60 9.53
C GLU A 182 8.50 -9.92 9.70
N SER A 183 7.78 -11.02 9.49
CA SER A 183 8.40 -12.34 9.45
C SER A 183 8.78 -12.75 8.04
N CYS A 184 10.02 -13.20 7.89
CA CYS A 184 10.46 -13.91 6.70
C CYS A 184 9.68 -15.22 6.55
N ARG A 185 8.93 -15.36 5.45
CA ARG A 185 8.24 -16.61 5.07
C ARG A 185 7.39 -17.22 6.20
N TRP A 186 6.77 -16.39 7.05
CA TRP A 186 5.96 -16.83 8.20
C TRP A 186 6.74 -17.72 9.20
N MET A 187 8.06 -17.57 9.31
CA MET A 187 8.88 -18.38 10.23
C MET A 187 8.70 -17.99 11.69
N LEU A 188 8.16 -16.80 11.99
CA LEU A 188 7.97 -16.32 13.35
C LEU A 188 6.79 -17.04 14.00
N GLN A 189 7.09 -17.89 14.98
CA GLN A 189 6.11 -18.76 15.64
C GLN A 189 5.53 -18.13 16.90
N VAL A 190 6.33 -17.39 17.66
CA VAL A 190 5.96 -16.82 18.95
C VAL A 190 6.17 -15.32 18.94
N VAL A 191 5.10 -14.56 19.19
CA VAL A 191 5.15 -13.10 19.32
C VAL A 191 4.45 -12.68 20.62
N LYS A 192 5.24 -12.14 21.55
CA LYS A 192 4.78 -11.55 22.80
C LYS A 192 5.13 -10.07 22.81
N ILE A 193 4.12 -9.24 23.00
CA ILE A 193 4.27 -7.79 23.03
C ILE A 193 3.62 -7.31 24.33
N THR A 194 4.46 -6.85 25.24
CA THR A 194 4.05 -6.23 26.51
C THR A 194 4.52 -4.78 26.50
N CYS A 195 3.69 -3.89 25.99
CA CYS A 195 3.90 -2.45 26.05
C CYS A 195 2.87 -1.77 26.95
N GLY A 196 3.17 -0.54 27.37
CA GLY A 196 2.18 0.32 28.03
C GLY A 196 1.09 0.76 27.04
N LYS A 197 0.23 1.69 27.47
CA LYS A 197 -0.83 2.26 26.63
C LYS A 197 -0.30 3.39 25.73
N THR A 198 0.92 3.27 25.23
CA THR A 198 1.63 4.32 24.48
C THR A 198 1.71 4.05 22.98
N LEU A 199 1.38 2.83 22.54
CA LEU A 199 1.50 2.43 21.15
C LEU A 199 0.51 3.22 20.28
N LYS A 200 1.05 3.88 19.25
CA LYS A 200 0.32 4.69 18.27
C LYS A 200 0.35 4.06 16.89
N TYR A 201 1.47 3.45 16.52
CA TYR A 201 1.66 2.78 15.24
C TYR A 201 1.97 1.30 15.43
N LEU A 202 1.23 0.44 14.73
CA LEU A 202 1.45 -1.00 14.71
C LEU A 202 1.34 -1.54 13.27
N CYS A 203 2.39 -2.20 12.81
CA CYS A 203 2.40 -2.93 11.55
C CYS A 203 2.91 -4.35 11.74
N LEU A 204 2.08 -5.33 11.35
CA LEU A 204 2.39 -6.75 11.45
C LEU A 204 2.30 -7.39 10.06
N VAL A 205 3.40 -7.98 9.61
CA VAL A 205 3.55 -8.51 8.25
C VAL A 205 3.96 -9.98 8.29
N ASN A 206 3.23 -10.81 7.57
CA ASN A 206 3.46 -12.26 7.41
C ASN A 206 3.52 -13.02 8.74
N LEU A 207 2.66 -12.67 9.71
CA LEU A 207 2.61 -13.31 11.03
C LEU A 207 1.44 -14.29 11.16
N PHE A 208 1.58 -15.31 12.02
CA PHE A 208 0.49 -16.18 12.43
C PHE A 208 -0.40 -15.54 13.51
N VAL A 209 -1.09 -14.47 13.14
CA VAL A 209 -2.04 -13.77 14.02
C VAL A 209 -3.36 -14.55 14.07
N THR A 210 -3.82 -14.88 15.28
CA THR A 210 -5.16 -15.47 15.54
C THR A 210 -6.13 -14.40 16.02
N ASP A 211 -7.44 -14.63 15.84
CA ASP A 211 -8.50 -13.71 16.28
C ASP A 211 -8.38 -13.35 17.78
N GLY A 212 -8.10 -14.34 18.63
CA GLY A 212 -7.96 -14.15 20.08
C GLY A 212 -6.74 -13.29 20.43
N TRP A 213 -5.59 -13.58 19.83
CA TRP A 213 -4.37 -12.81 20.03
C TRP A 213 -4.55 -11.35 19.59
N LEU A 214 -5.19 -11.13 18.43
CA LEU A 214 -5.46 -9.78 17.94
C LEU A 214 -6.37 -8.99 18.89
N LYS A 215 -7.44 -9.64 19.37
CA LYS A 215 -8.36 -9.03 20.33
C LYS A 215 -7.64 -8.62 21.60
N ASP A 216 -6.83 -9.50 22.18
CA ASP A 216 -6.09 -9.23 23.42
C ASP A 216 -5.08 -8.09 23.23
N LEU A 217 -4.40 -8.04 22.09
CA LEU A 217 -3.48 -6.95 21.76
C LEU A 217 -4.20 -5.61 21.70
N LEU A 218 -5.29 -5.52 20.93
CA LEU A 218 -6.04 -4.28 20.74
C LEU A 218 -6.72 -3.79 22.04
N CYS A 219 -7.22 -4.71 22.89
CA CYS A 219 -7.77 -4.35 24.20
C CYS A 219 -6.74 -3.68 25.12
N ASN A 220 -5.45 -4.01 24.95
CA ASN A 220 -4.38 -3.43 25.74
C ASN A 220 -3.80 -2.13 25.15
N GLN A 221 -4.13 -1.80 23.88
CA GLN A 221 -3.58 -0.66 23.15
C GLN A 221 -4.68 0.35 22.74
N PRO A 222 -5.31 1.05 23.70
CA PRO A 222 -6.44 1.95 23.43
C PRO A 222 -6.05 3.25 22.70
N ASN A 223 -4.76 3.56 22.60
CA ASN A 223 -4.24 4.78 21.98
C ASN A 223 -3.72 4.56 20.54
N LEU A 224 -3.97 3.38 19.97
CA LEU A 224 -3.52 3.06 18.62
C LEU A 224 -4.20 3.97 17.59
N GLU A 225 -3.40 4.66 16.79
CA GLU A 225 -3.83 5.60 15.75
C GLU A 225 -3.71 4.99 14.35
N GLU A 226 -2.70 4.14 14.13
CA GLU A 226 -2.42 3.48 12.85
C GLU A 226 -2.23 1.98 13.05
N PHE A 227 -2.96 1.18 12.27
CA PHE A 227 -2.88 -0.26 12.34
C PHE A 227 -2.85 -0.93 10.97
N HIS A 228 -1.79 -1.71 10.72
CA HIS A 228 -1.58 -2.40 9.46
C HIS A 228 -1.38 -3.91 9.71
N LEU A 229 -2.16 -4.72 9.01
CA LEU A 229 -2.02 -6.18 8.96
C LEU A 229 -1.80 -6.59 7.51
N ARG A 230 -0.67 -7.25 7.24
CA ARG A 230 -0.34 -7.78 5.93
C ARG A 230 0.00 -9.25 6.01
N GLY A 231 -0.57 -10.09 5.16
CA GLY A 231 -0.17 -11.49 5.05
C GLY A 231 -0.49 -12.33 6.30
N CYS A 232 -1.47 -11.95 7.12
CA CYS A 232 -1.83 -12.67 8.34
C CYS A 232 -2.81 -13.81 8.04
N LEU A 233 -2.28 -14.96 7.63
CA LEU A 233 -3.07 -16.03 7.00
C LEU A 233 -4.02 -16.80 7.94
N LYS A 234 -3.85 -16.74 9.27
CA LYS A 234 -4.74 -17.43 10.23
C LYS A 234 -5.87 -16.56 10.76
N LEU A 235 -5.89 -15.28 10.37
CA LEU A 235 -6.85 -14.31 10.86
C LEU A 235 -8.17 -14.47 10.11
N GLN A 236 -9.23 -14.83 10.83
CA GLN A 236 -10.56 -15.05 10.25
C GLN A 236 -11.52 -13.91 10.56
N LYS A 237 -11.38 -13.29 11.73
CA LYS A 237 -12.28 -12.23 12.19
C LYS A 237 -11.51 -11.03 12.71
N VAL A 238 -11.89 -9.85 12.24
CA VAL A 238 -11.37 -8.57 12.73
C VAL A 238 -12.51 -7.79 13.36
N LYS A 239 -12.43 -7.58 14.68
CA LYS A 239 -13.39 -6.74 15.42
C LYS A 239 -12.64 -5.63 16.12
N ILE A 240 -12.81 -4.40 15.65
CA ILE A 240 -12.08 -3.24 16.16
C ILE A 240 -13.08 -2.22 16.70
N SER A 241 -12.89 -1.83 17.97
CA SER A 241 -13.63 -0.74 18.60
C SER A 241 -12.61 0.24 19.16
N SER A 242 -12.47 1.42 18.53
CA SER A 242 -11.46 2.42 18.92
C SER A 242 -11.90 3.82 18.50
N ASP A 243 -11.83 4.76 19.45
CA ASP A 243 -12.06 6.18 19.18
C ASP A 243 -10.78 6.91 18.77
N ARG A 244 -9.63 6.23 18.69
CA ARG A 244 -8.33 6.83 18.35
C ARG A 244 -7.82 6.40 16.97
N LEU A 245 -8.29 5.27 16.47
CA LEU A 245 -7.81 4.72 15.20
C LEU A 245 -8.22 5.63 14.04
N LYS A 246 -7.23 6.07 13.27
CA LYS A 246 -7.37 6.94 12.10
C LYS A 246 -7.08 6.18 10.81
N TYR A 247 -6.13 5.24 10.85
CA TYR A 247 -5.67 4.49 9.68
C TYR A 247 -5.74 2.99 9.95
N LEU A 248 -6.41 2.26 9.06
CA LEU A 248 -6.47 0.80 9.09
C LEU A 248 -6.13 0.25 7.71
N SER A 249 -5.20 -0.69 7.63
CA SER A 249 -4.87 -1.41 6.40
C SER A 249 -4.90 -2.92 6.63
N LEU A 250 -5.63 -3.63 5.79
CA LEU A 250 -5.76 -5.09 5.80
C LEU A 250 -5.40 -5.63 4.41
N SER A 251 -4.22 -6.21 4.26
CA SER A 251 -3.71 -6.73 2.99
C SER A 251 -3.29 -8.20 3.10
N ARG A 252 -3.44 -8.97 2.02
CA ARG A 252 -3.08 -10.40 1.93
C ARG A 252 -3.56 -11.28 3.11
N CYS A 253 -4.67 -10.94 3.76
CA CYS A 253 -5.28 -11.72 4.85
C CYS A 253 -6.32 -12.70 4.27
N LEU A 254 -5.85 -13.78 3.65
CA LEU A 254 -6.64 -14.60 2.72
C LEU A 254 -7.80 -15.40 3.34
N ASP A 255 -7.72 -15.70 4.64
CA ASP A 255 -8.74 -16.47 5.37
C ASP A 255 -9.74 -15.58 6.13
N LEU A 256 -9.69 -14.26 5.91
CA LEU A 256 -10.56 -13.31 6.57
C LEU A 256 -12.00 -13.42 6.04
N ILE A 257 -12.95 -13.64 6.94
CA ILE A 257 -14.38 -13.87 6.60
C ILE A 257 -15.34 -12.85 7.21
N ASP A 258 -14.92 -12.14 8.26
CA ASP A 258 -15.76 -11.19 9.00
C ASP A 258 -14.94 -9.99 9.48
N ILE A 259 -15.43 -8.79 9.19
CA ILE A 259 -14.85 -7.52 9.65
C ILE A 259 -15.95 -6.66 10.26
N GLU A 260 -15.75 -6.26 11.51
CA GLU A 260 -16.64 -5.37 12.24
C GLU A 260 -15.86 -4.18 12.80
N LEU A 261 -16.18 -2.98 12.34
CA LEU A 261 -15.49 -1.75 12.73
C LEU A 261 -16.45 -0.78 13.44
N HIS A 262 -16.09 -0.43 14.68
CA HIS A 262 -16.68 0.66 15.44
C HIS A 262 -15.60 1.70 15.75
N THR A 263 -15.28 2.53 14.75
CA THR A 263 -14.13 3.43 14.75
C THR A 263 -14.52 4.82 14.23
N PRO A 264 -15.16 5.67 15.05
CA PRO A 264 -15.78 6.92 14.59
C PRO A 264 -14.79 7.95 14.03
N ASN A 265 -13.50 7.84 14.37
CA ASN A 265 -12.45 8.74 13.91
C ASN A 265 -11.58 8.14 12.78
N LEU A 266 -11.99 7.01 12.20
CA LEU A 266 -11.29 6.40 11.07
C LEU A 266 -11.38 7.30 9.84
N THR A 267 -10.24 7.77 9.34
CA THR A 267 -10.12 8.64 8.17
C THR A 267 -9.61 7.91 6.94
N SER A 268 -8.95 6.76 7.11
CA SER A 268 -8.45 5.95 6.00
C SER A 268 -8.64 4.47 6.30
N PHE A 269 -9.21 3.76 5.32
CA PHE A 269 -9.32 2.31 5.36
C PHE A 269 -8.84 1.71 4.05
N THR A 270 -7.80 0.89 4.10
CA THR A 270 -7.27 0.15 2.95
C THR A 270 -7.58 -1.34 3.10
N TYR A 271 -8.13 -1.94 2.06
CA TYR A 271 -8.41 -3.37 2.01
C TYR A 271 -7.99 -3.99 0.68
N GLU A 272 -7.18 -5.04 0.73
CA GLU A 272 -6.82 -5.82 -0.46
C GLU A 272 -7.87 -6.89 -0.77
N CYS A 273 -8.52 -6.73 -1.92
CA CYS A 273 -9.51 -7.64 -2.46
C CYS A 273 -8.85 -8.98 -2.83
N SER A 274 -9.25 -10.04 -2.13
CA SER A 274 -8.88 -11.42 -2.44
C SER A 274 -10.00 -12.14 -3.21
N VAL A 275 -9.75 -13.39 -3.63
CA VAL A 275 -10.78 -14.26 -4.23
C VAL A 275 -11.96 -14.55 -3.29
N LYS A 276 -11.83 -14.26 -1.99
CA LYS A 276 -12.91 -14.28 -1.02
C LYS A 276 -13.04 -12.90 -0.38
N LEU A 277 -14.23 -12.33 -0.45
CA LEU A 277 -14.53 -11.07 0.21
C LEU A 277 -15.23 -11.34 1.55
N PRO A 278 -14.77 -10.73 2.66
CA PRO A 278 -15.38 -10.91 3.96
C PRO A 278 -16.75 -10.26 4.03
N THR A 279 -17.58 -10.75 4.94
CA THR A 279 -18.68 -9.96 5.46
C THR A 279 -18.11 -8.73 6.16
N PHE A 280 -18.70 -7.56 5.90
CA PHE A 280 -18.18 -6.30 6.40
C PHE A 280 -19.30 -5.47 7.02
N LYS A 281 -19.03 -4.93 8.21
CA LYS A 281 -19.97 -4.08 8.94
C LYS A 281 -19.24 -2.87 9.50
N LEU A 282 -19.57 -1.70 8.95
CA LEU A 282 -19.11 -0.41 9.46
C LEU A 282 -20.20 0.22 10.30
N MET A 283 -19.96 0.37 11.60
CA MET A 283 -20.95 0.94 12.52
C MET A 283 -20.90 2.46 12.54
N LYS A 284 -19.68 3.02 12.64
CA LYS A 284 -19.39 4.45 12.67
C LYS A 284 -17.99 4.68 12.10
N ALA A 285 -17.85 5.72 11.30
CA ALA A 285 -16.59 6.22 10.78
C ALA A 285 -16.63 7.74 10.64
N SER A 286 -15.48 8.33 10.33
CA SER A 286 -15.40 9.77 10.03
C SER A 286 -16.12 10.08 8.73
N VAL A 287 -16.71 11.27 8.63
CA VAL A 287 -17.19 11.82 7.34
C VAL A 287 -16.06 12.09 6.36
N LEU A 288 -14.82 12.14 6.87
CA LEU A 288 -13.60 12.28 6.07
C LEU A 288 -13.02 10.93 5.64
N LEU A 289 -13.74 9.81 5.83
CA LEU A 289 -13.23 8.48 5.50
C LEU A 289 -12.92 8.36 4.01
N GLU A 290 -11.69 7.95 3.72
CA GLU A 290 -11.23 7.57 2.39
C GLU A 290 -11.06 6.04 2.39
N LEU A 291 -11.82 5.36 1.54
CA LEU A 291 -11.70 3.92 1.33
C LEU A 291 -10.72 3.67 0.18
N VAL A 292 -9.77 2.75 0.35
CA VAL A 292 -8.90 2.25 -0.71
C VAL A 292 -9.13 0.75 -0.86
N LEU A 293 -9.57 0.30 -2.04
CA LEU A 293 -9.68 -1.11 -2.39
C LEU A 293 -8.61 -1.50 -3.39
N GLU A 294 -7.77 -2.45 -3.03
CA GLU A 294 -6.68 -2.94 -3.87
C GLU A 294 -7.06 -4.25 -4.56
N PHE A 295 -7.12 -4.26 -5.89
CA PHE A 295 -7.47 -5.43 -6.70
C PHE A 295 -6.19 -6.06 -7.26
N CYS A 296 -5.67 -7.04 -6.54
CA CYS A 296 -4.41 -7.72 -6.86
C CYS A 296 -4.55 -9.02 -7.68
N VAL A 297 -5.78 -9.42 -8.00
CA VAL A 297 -6.06 -10.65 -8.78
C VAL A 297 -6.92 -10.33 -10.00
N GLY A 298 -6.76 -11.14 -11.06
CA GLY A 298 -7.55 -11.02 -12.29
C GLY A 298 -9.04 -11.28 -12.08
N GLY A 299 -9.88 -10.53 -12.79
CA GLY A 299 -11.34 -10.59 -12.70
C GLY A 299 -12.00 -11.89 -13.17
N ASP A 300 -11.27 -12.70 -13.93
CA ASP A 300 -11.66 -14.05 -14.35
C ASP A 300 -11.84 -15.01 -13.15
N LYS A 301 -11.36 -14.62 -11.97
CA LYS A 301 -11.50 -15.38 -10.73
C LYS A 301 -12.74 -15.01 -9.90
N PHE A 302 -13.51 -14.00 -10.31
CA PHE A 302 -14.67 -13.52 -9.55
C PHE A 302 -15.98 -14.06 -10.15
N ASP A 303 -16.76 -14.73 -9.31
CA ASP A 303 -18.10 -15.21 -9.67
C ASP A 303 -19.19 -14.21 -9.24
N SER A 304 -20.44 -14.51 -9.61
CA SER A 304 -21.61 -13.71 -9.23
C SER A 304 -21.74 -13.52 -7.71
N HIS A 305 -21.32 -14.52 -6.92
CA HIS A 305 -21.36 -14.43 -5.46
C HIS A 305 -20.37 -13.40 -4.93
N TRP A 306 -19.16 -13.35 -5.49
CA TRP A 306 -18.13 -12.38 -5.16
C TRP A 306 -18.61 -10.94 -5.41
N TYR A 307 -19.21 -10.66 -6.58
CA TYR A 307 -19.75 -9.33 -6.89
C TYR A 307 -20.90 -8.94 -5.96
N CYS A 308 -21.80 -9.87 -5.62
CA CYS A 308 -22.83 -9.65 -4.60
C CYS A 308 -22.23 -9.23 -3.25
N MET A 309 -21.13 -9.87 -2.85
CA MET A 309 -20.42 -9.53 -1.61
C MET A 309 -19.75 -8.16 -1.71
N LEU A 310 -19.15 -7.82 -2.86
CA LEU A 310 -18.58 -6.49 -3.10
C LEU A 310 -19.65 -5.39 -2.98
N MET A 311 -20.85 -5.59 -3.53
CA MET A 311 -21.93 -4.60 -3.40
C MET A 311 -22.34 -4.38 -1.95
N LYS A 312 -22.47 -5.46 -1.17
CA LYS A 312 -22.75 -5.37 0.27
C LYS A 312 -21.63 -4.66 1.03
N PHE A 313 -20.37 -4.94 0.66
CA PHE A 313 -19.21 -4.28 1.24
C PHE A 313 -19.23 -2.77 0.97
N LEU A 314 -19.33 -2.37 -0.31
CA LEU A 314 -19.39 -0.97 -0.73
C LEU A 314 -20.56 -0.22 -0.10
N GLY A 315 -21.70 -0.88 0.10
CA GLY A 315 -22.88 -0.29 0.75
C GLY A 315 -22.64 0.22 2.17
N ASN A 316 -21.54 -0.16 2.82
CA ASN A 316 -21.13 0.37 4.13
C ASN A 316 -20.45 1.75 4.05
N PHE A 317 -20.09 2.24 2.86
CA PHE A 317 -19.22 3.41 2.65
C PHE A 317 -19.95 4.62 2.02
N LYS A 318 -21.28 4.67 2.13
CA LYS A 318 -22.11 5.78 1.64
C LYS A 318 -21.82 7.15 2.25
N GLN A 319 -21.09 7.19 3.36
CA GLN A 319 -20.71 8.43 4.06
C GLN A 319 -19.25 8.81 3.82
N SER A 320 -18.51 8.02 3.04
CA SER A 320 -17.11 8.24 2.75
C SER A 320 -16.94 9.48 1.88
N LYS A 321 -15.88 10.23 2.14
CA LYS A 321 -15.46 11.38 1.33
C LYS A 321 -15.04 10.93 -0.07
N SER A 322 -14.27 9.85 -0.13
CA SER A 322 -13.80 9.28 -1.40
C SER A 322 -13.62 7.77 -1.32
N ILE A 323 -13.68 7.14 -2.49
CA ILE A 323 -13.40 5.72 -2.67
C ILE A 323 -12.37 5.60 -3.80
N ASN A 324 -11.20 5.07 -3.47
CA ASN A 324 -10.11 4.78 -4.40
C ASN A 324 -10.09 3.28 -4.72
N LEU A 325 -10.11 2.94 -6.01
CA LEU A 325 -10.00 1.59 -6.53
C LEU A 325 -8.64 1.44 -7.21
N GLN A 326 -7.69 0.81 -6.52
CA GLN A 326 -6.34 0.56 -7.01
C GLN A 326 -6.27 -0.81 -7.69
N CYS A 327 -5.93 -0.84 -8.97
CA CYS A 327 -6.19 -2.00 -9.80
C CYS A 327 -4.97 -2.41 -10.62
N LEU A 328 -4.48 -3.62 -10.34
CA LEU A 328 -3.44 -4.26 -11.16
C LEU A 328 -4.06 -4.92 -12.41
N PHE A 329 -5.31 -5.38 -12.32
CA PHE A 329 -6.03 -6.07 -13.40
C PHE A 329 -7.44 -5.48 -13.57
N PRO A 330 -7.67 -4.55 -14.51
CA PRO A 330 -8.91 -3.76 -14.57
C PRO A 330 -10.18 -4.56 -14.89
N ARG A 331 -10.05 -5.76 -15.48
CA ARG A 331 -11.19 -6.66 -15.69
C ARG A 331 -11.88 -7.09 -14.38
N GLY A 332 -11.20 -7.00 -13.23
CA GLY A 332 -11.76 -7.35 -11.93
C GLY A 332 -12.77 -6.34 -11.36
N ILE A 333 -12.88 -5.15 -11.97
CA ILE A 333 -13.73 -4.07 -11.45
C ILE A 333 -15.00 -3.87 -12.29
N VAL A 334 -15.04 -4.45 -13.49
CA VAL A 334 -16.20 -4.37 -14.37
C VAL A 334 -17.32 -5.21 -13.76
N ILE A 335 -18.41 -4.57 -13.38
CA ILE A 335 -19.59 -5.24 -12.83
C ILE A 335 -20.40 -5.85 -13.98
N PRO A 336 -20.59 -7.17 -14.01
CA PRO A 336 -21.35 -7.84 -15.06
C PRO A 336 -22.79 -7.30 -15.16
N LYS A 337 -23.27 -7.00 -16.39
CA LYS A 337 -24.58 -6.37 -16.61
C LYS A 337 -25.76 -7.18 -16.08
N ASP A 338 -25.67 -8.51 -16.10
CA ASP A 338 -26.66 -9.43 -15.55
C ASP A 338 -26.81 -9.32 -14.03
N MET A 339 -25.72 -9.01 -13.31
CA MET A 339 -25.74 -8.79 -11.86
C MET A 339 -26.48 -7.51 -11.46
N ARG A 340 -26.44 -6.51 -12.34
CA ARG A 340 -27.05 -5.19 -12.12
C ARG A 340 -28.58 -5.22 -12.14
N LYS A 341 -29.18 -6.20 -12.81
CA LYS A 341 -30.63 -6.34 -12.94
C LYS A 341 -31.33 -6.70 -11.63
N ASN A 342 -30.60 -7.34 -10.71
CA ASN A 342 -31.15 -7.91 -9.48
C ASN A 342 -30.60 -7.24 -8.22
N SER A 343 -29.86 -6.14 -8.35
CA SER A 343 -29.18 -5.47 -7.24
C SER A 343 -29.40 -3.97 -7.33
N ASP A 344 -29.57 -3.32 -6.18
CA ASP A 344 -29.56 -1.86 -6.12
C ASP A 344 -28.11 -1.34 -6.12
N PRO A 345 -27.85 -0.16 -6.73
CA PRO A 345 -26.58 0.52 -6.62
C PRO A 345 -26.14 0.70 -5.16
N PRO A 346 -24.96 0.20 -4.76
CA PRO A 346 -24.56 0.18 -3.35
C PRO A 346 -24.28 1.57 -2.80
N LEU A 347 -23.95 2.56 -3.63
CA LEU A 347 -23.58 3.92 -3.22
C LEU A 347 -24.62 4.97 -3.59
N PHE A 348 -25.85 4.56 -3.92
CA PHE A 348 -26.95 5.49 -4.22
C PHE A 348 -27.16 6.52 -3.09
N GLY A 349 -27.35 7.79 -3.45
CA GLY A 349 -27.52 8.90 -2.51
C GLY A 349 -26.22 9.48 -1.97
N THR A 350 -25.05 9.02 -2.46
CA THR A 350 -23.74 9.51 -2.02
C THR A 350 -23.14 10.47 -3.04
N ILE A 351 -22.74 11.65 -2.56
CA ILE A 351 -21.95 12.62 -3.33
C ILE A 351 -20.47 12.21 -3.21
N ALA A 352 -20.13 11.03 -3.74
CA ALA A 352 -18.79 10.46 -3.62
C ALA A 352 -17.86 10.97 -4.73
N THR A 353 -16.58 11.15 -4.39
CA THR A 353 -15.50 11.17 -5.38
C THR A 353 -14.96 9.75 -5.53
N LEU A 354 -14.96 9.23 -6.75
CA LEU A 354 -14.34 7.95 -7.06
C LEU A 354 -12.99 8.20 -7.72
N HIS A 355 -11.94 7.65 -7.14
CA HIS A 355 -10.61 7.62 -7.73
C HIS A 355 -10.32 6.21 -8.22
N ILE A 356 -9.68 6.10 -9.38
CA ILE A 356 -9.22 4.83 -9.91
C ILE A 356 -7.76 4.98 -10.26
N GLU A 357 -6.94 4.08 -9.73
CA GLU A 357 -5.51 4.08 -9.95
C GLU A 357 -5.13 2.75 -10.60
N TYR A 358 -4.39 2.81 -11.71
CA TYR A 358 -3.99 1.61 -12.45
C TYR A 358 -2.49 1.37 -12.33
N GLY A 359 -2.10 0.12 -12.07
CA GLY A 359 -0.68 -0.25 -11.96
C GLY A 359 0.04 -0.54 -13.28
N PHE A 360 -0.68 -0.58 -14.41
CA PHE A 360 -0.12 -0.85 -15.74
C PHE A 360 -0.83 -0.02 -16.82
N LEU A 361 -0.20 0.12 -17.99
CA LEU A 361 -0.75 0.72 -19.22
C LEU A 361 -1.95 -0.08 -19.73
N VAL A 362 -3.08 -0.02 -19.03
CA VAL A 362 -4.30 -0.69 -19.47
C VAL A 362 -5.38 0.36 -19.73
N ASN A 363 -5.78 0.43 -20.99
CA ASN A 363 -7.16 0.24 -21.43
C ASN A 363 -8.25 0.65 -20.45
N CYS A 364 -8.55 1.94 -20.24
CA CYS A 364 -9.82 2.28 -19.59
C CYS A 364 -10.95 1.90 -20.57
N SER A 365 -11.69 0.82 -20.29
CA SER A 365 -12.85 0.46 -21.10
C SER A 365 -14.08 1.27 -20.68
N LEU A 366 -14.99 1.51 -21.63
CA LEU A 366 -16.30 2.09 -21.35
C LEU A 366 -17.07 1.27 -20.30
N ASP A 367 -16.87 -0.05 -20.26
CA ASP A 367 -17.48 -0.95 -19.28
C ASP A 367 -17.12 -0.60 -17.83
N ILE A 368 -15.92 -0.05 -17.60
CA ILE A 368 -15.46 0.38 -16.28
C ILE A 368 -16.24 1.62 -15.85
N VAL A 369 -16.33 2.62 -16.73
CA VAL A 369 -17.10 3.86 -16.46
C VAL A 369 -18.58 3.54 -16.23
N ASP A 370 -19.16 2.73 -17.09
CA ASP A 370 -20.53 2.23 -17.00
C ASP A 370 -20.78 1.48 -15.67
N SER A 371 -19.84 0.61 -15.26
CA SER A 371 -19.91 -0.07 -13.97
C SER A 371 -19.92 0.89 -12.78
N PHE A 372 -19.15 1.98 -12.85
CA PHE A 372 -19.06 2.96 -11.77
C PHE A 372 -20.24 3.91 -11.69
N LEU A 373 -20.74 4.36 -12.84
CA LEU A 373 -22.00 5.10 -12.91
C LEU A 373 -23.15 4.24 -12.39
N TRP A 374 -23.11 2.93 -12.64
CA TRP A 374 -24.09 2.03 -12.02
C TRP A 374 -23.87 1.88 -10.51
N ILE A 375 -22.63 1.73 -10.02
CA ILE A 375 -22.33 1.61 -8.57
C ILE A 375 -22.77 2.87 -7.80
N SER A 376 -22.54 4.05 -8.39
CA SER A 376 -22.84 5.36 -7.83
C SER A 376 -23.52 6.25 -8.89
N PRO A 377 -24.86 6.16 -9.06
CA PRO A 377 -25.59 6.90 -10.10
C PRO A 377 -25.53 8.43 -9.98
N GLN A 378 -25.19 8.96 -8.81
CA GLN A 378 -25.04 10.38 -8.51
C GLN A 378 -23.57 10.75 -8.27
N LEU A 379 -22.65 10.07 -8.96
CA LEU A 379 -21.21 10.31 -8.84
C LEU A 379 -20.85 11.73 -9.28
N ASN A 380 -20.23 12.53 -8.42
CA ASN A 380 -19.82 13.90 -8.79
C ASN A 380 -18.54 13.92 -9.63
N THR A 381 -17.56 13.12 -9.23
CA THR A 381 -16.22 13.17 -9.79
C THR A 381 -15.67 11.77 -9.94
N LEU A 382 -15.19 11.46 -11.14
CA LEU A 382 -14.46 10.26 -11.48
C LEU A 382 -13.05 10.65 -11.92
N THR A 383 -12.04 10.29 -11.15
CA THR A 383 -10.65 10.58 -11.49
C THR A 383 -9.92 9.28 -11.81
N PHE A 384 -9.26 9.24 -12.96
CA PHE A 384 -8.35 8.18 -13.34
C PHE A 384 -6.91 8.65 -13.13
N VAL A 385 -6.11 7.84 -12.47
CA VAL A 385 -4.71 8.12 -12.13
C VAL A 385 -3.83 7.08 -12.81
N ARG A 386 -2.84 7.55 -13.57
CA ARG A 386 -1.86 6.76 -14.32
C ARG A 386 -0.48 7.29 -13.91
N ASP A 387 0.08 6.73 -12.84
CA ASP A 387 1.27 7.22 -12.14
C ASP A 387 1.07 8.54 -11.37
N SER A 388 2.00 8.86 -10.46
CA SER A 388 1.85 9.90 -9.42
C SER A 388 1.55 11.32 -9.92
N ASP A 389 1.76 11.60 -11.22
CA ASP A 389 1.70 12.96 -11.76
C ASP A 389 0.70 13.14 -12.93
N LEU A 390 0.09 12.06 -13.44
CA LEU A 390 -0.86 12.15 -14.57
C LEU A 390 -2.24 11.61 -14.17
N SER A 391 -3.24 12.49 -14.24
CA SER A 391 -4.63 12.13 -13.97
C SER A 391 -5.59 12.77 -14.96
N CYS A 392 -6.65 12.07 -15.30
CA CYS A 392 -7.79 12.58 -16.06
C CYS A 392 -9.01 12.59 -15.16
N THR A 393 -9.82 13.65 -15.21
CA THR A 393 -10.98 13.77 -14.33
C THR A 393 -12.23 14.07 -15.14
N LEU A 394 -13.29 13.30 -14.88
CA LEU A 394 -14.66 13.58 -15.32
C LEU A 394 -15.44 14.15 -14.14
N LYS A 395 -16.06 15.31 -14.32
CA LYS A 395 -16.99 15.88 -13.35
C LYS A 395 -18.40 15.82 -13.93
N PHE A 396 -19.31 15.21 -13.20
CA PHE A 396 -20.71 15.08 -13.60
C PHE A 396 -21.53 16.14 -12.87
N ILE A 397 -22.22 16.97 -13.65
CA ILE A 397 -23.08 18.04 -13.17
C ILE A 397 -24.51 17.62 -13.43
N TYR A 398 -25.34 17.61 -12.39
CA TYR A 398 -26.74 17.21 -12.47
C TYR A 398 -27.67 18.41 -12.35
N GLU A 399 -28.89 18.30 -12.88
CA GLU A 399 -29.95 19.29 -12.73
C GLU A 399 -30.48 19.32 -11.28
N ASP A 400 -30.86 20.51 -10.79
CA ASP A 400 -31.46 20.68 -9.47
C ASP A 400 -32.82 19.99 -9.41
N ALA A 401 -33.06 19.19 -8.36
CA ALA A 401 -34.32 18.49 -8.17
C ALA A 401 -35.49 19.49 -8.01
N SER A 402 -36.54 19.32 -8.81
CA SER A 402 -37.75 20.13 -8.70
C SER A 402 -38.55 19.74 -7.44
N ALA A 403 -39.21 20.70 -6.78
CA ALA A 403 -39.91 20.49 -5.52
C ALA A 403 -41.10 19.51 -5.59
N GLU A 404 -41.48 19.01 -6.77
CA GLU A 404 -42.57 18.06 -6.97
C GLU A 404 -42.10 16.58 -6.96
N ASP A 405 -40.80 16.31 -6.97
CA ASP A 405 -40.22 14.96 -7.14
C ASP A 405 -39.82 14.25 -5.83
N GLU A 406 -40.17 14.80 -4.65
CA GLU A 406 -39.76 14.24 -3.33
C GLU A 406 -40.28 12.82 -3.04
N LYS A 407 -41.18 12.25 -3.86
CA LYS A 407 -41.77 10.92 -3.64
C LYS A 407 -41.38 9.85 -4.65
N THR A 408 -40.65 10.18 -5.71
CA THR A 408 -40.22 9.21 -6.70
C THR A 408 -38.70 9.13 -6.71
N PHE A 409 -38.20 7.92 -6.47
CA PHE A 409 -36.79 7.51 -6.38
C PHE A 409 -35.97 7.71 -7.69
N ARG A 410 -36.30 8.71 -8.54
CA ARG A 410 -35.78 8.82 -9.91
C ARG A 410 -35.01 10.12 -10.17
N SER A 411 -33.75 9.90 -10.56
CA SER A 411 -32.91 10.71 -11.45
C SER A 411 -32.78 12.20 -11.16
N HIS A 412 -31.65 12.60 -10.58
CA HIS A 412 -31.10 13.91 -10.95
C HIS A 412 -30.65 13.76 -12.41
N LYS A 413 -31.24 14.54 -13.32
CA LYS A 413 -30.92 14.43 -14.74
C LYS A 413 -29.50 14.95 -14.96
N LEU A 414 -28.64 14.16 -15.62
CA LEU A 414 -27.28 14.61 -15.93
C LEU A 414 -27.37 15.79 -16.89
N LYS A 415 -26.83 16.94 -16.47
CA LYS A 415 -26.86 18.19 -17.22
C LYS A 415 -25.63 18.30 -18.13
N GLU A 416 -24.45 18.04 -17.57
CA GLU A 416 -23.17 18.31 -18.23
C GLU A 416 -22.08 17.40 -17.64
N VAL A 417 -21.07 17.09 -18.46
CA VAL A 417 -19.84 16.41 -18.00
C VAL A 417 -18.64 17.26 -18.39
N GLU A 418 -17.91 17.75 -17.39
CA GLU A 418 -16.64 18.47 -17.62
C GLU A 418 -15.48 17.48 -17.64
N MET A 419 -14.57 17.66 -18.60
CA MET A 419 -13.38 16.81 -18.77
C MET A 419 -12.12 17.62 -18.50
N GLU A 420 -11.29 17.17 -17.57
CA GLU A 420 -10.04 17.83 -17.19
C GLU A 420 -8.83 16.92 -17.43
N ASN A 421 -7.74 17.51 -17.96
CA ASN A 421 -6.43 16.88 -18.13
C ASN A 421 -6.37 15.65 -19.06
N PHE A 422 -7.31 15.52 -20.01
CA PHE A 422 -7.29 14.44 -21.01
C PHE A 422 -6.21 14.58 -22.09
N THR A 423 -5.63 15.77 -22.26
CA THR A 423 -4.59 16.06 -23.27
C THR A 423 -3.24 15.38 -22.97
N CYS A 424 -2.99 14.95 -21.73
CA CYS A 424 -1.72 14.32 -21.31
C CYS A 424 -1.79 12.78 -21.35
N CYS A 425 -2.82 12.23 -21.99
CA CYS A 425 -3.23 10.84 -21.84
C CYS A 425 -3.61 10.18 -23.18
N PRO A 426 -2.75 10.28 -24.22
CA PRO A 426 -3.06 9.84 -25.58
C PRO A 426 -3.44 8.35 -25.66
N ASN A 427 -2.98 7.54 -24.69
CA ASN A 427 -3.17 6.10 -24.66
C ASN A 427 -4.29 5.67 -23.69
N PHE A 428 -5.19 6.54 -23.24
CA PHE A 428 -6.29 6.17 -22.30
C PHE A 428 -7.34 5.25 -22.95
N PHE A 429 -7.59 5.43 -24.26
CA PHE A 429 -8.45 4.60 -25.08
C PHE A 429 -7.68 3.91 -26.23
N GLU A 430 -6.45 3.44 -26.01
CA GLU A 430 -5.76 2.48 -26.89
C GLU A 430 -6.38 1.07 -26.85
N ASN A 431 -7.67 0.96 -27.15
CA ASN A 431 -8.24 -0.19 -27.84
C ASN A 431 -9.46 0.24 -28.66
N GLU A 432 -9.36 1.41 -29.31
CA GLU A 432 -10.23 1.80 -30.43
C GLU A 432 -9.91 1.04 -31.73
N MET A 433 -9.64 -0.26 -31.62
CA MET A 433 -9.55 -1.15 -32.77
C MET A 433 -10.58 -2.28 -32.75
N ILE A 434 -11.49 -2.34 -31.77
CA ILE A 434 -12.56 -3.37 -31.72
C ILE A 434 -13.98 -2.79 -31.50
N LEU A 435 -14.17 -1.50 -31.19
CA LEU A 435 -15.51 -0.88 -31.14
C LEU A 435 -16.02 -0.33 -32.50
N MET A 436 -15.32 -0.68 -33.58
CA MET A 436 -15.70 -0.45 -34.98
C MET A 436 -16.94 -1.27 -35.42
N GLU A 437 -17.44 -2.22 -34.61
CA GLU A 437 -18.60 -3.07 -34.95
C GLU A 437 -19.98 -2.47 -34.60
N CYS A 438 -20.08 -1.23 -34.12
CA CYS A 438 -21.35 -0.46 -34.09
C CYS A 438 -21.25 0.95 -34.69
N ALA A 439 -20.21 1.18 -35.49
CA ALA A 439 -20.37 1.91 -36.74
C ALA A 439 -21.13 1.05 -37.80
N CYS A 440 -21.68 -0.10 -37.40
CA CYS A 440 -22.22 -1.13 -38.28
C CYS A 440 -23.42 -0.73 -39.15
N ASP A 441 -24.17 0.32 -38.80
CA ASP A 441 -25.30 0.78 -39.63
C ASP A 441 -25.00 2.01 -40.50
N TYR A 442 -23.85 2.68 -40.33
CA TYR A 442 -23.44 3.82 -41.17
C TYR A 442 -22.09 3.63 -41.89
N CYS A 443 -21.20 2.75 -41.44
CA CYS A 443 -20.10 2.26 -42.27
C CYS A 443 -20.58 1.35 -43.40
N THR A 444 -21.80 0.82 -43.32
CA THR A 444 -22.44 0.00 -44.35
C THR A 444 -22.76 0.77 -45.64
N SER A 445 -22.71 2.12 -45.64
CA SER A 445 -22.97 2.93 -46.84
C SER A 445 -21.74 3.52 -47.55
N LYS A 446 -20.52 3.44 -46.98
CA LYS A 446 -19.26 3.81 -47.66
C LYS A 446 -19.17 5.27 -48.20
N GLU A 447 -19.70 6.26 -47.47
CA GLU A 447 -19.75 7.68 -47.93
C GLU A 447 -19.20 8.71 -46.93
N LEU A 448 -18.17 8.39 -46.14
CA LEU A 448 -17.58 9.35 -45.18
C LEU A 448 -16.84 10.53 -45.86
N HIS A 449 -16.21 10.30 -47.01
CA HIS A 449 -15.44 11.32 -47.75
C HIS A 449 -16.31 12.41 -48.41
N LEU A 450 -17.63 12.21 -48.51
CA LEU A 450 -18.54 13.14 -49.20
C LEU A 450 -19.04 14.29 -48.32
N LEU A 451 -18.88 14.21 -47.00
CA LEU A 451 -19.43 15.19 -46.05
C LEU A 451 -18.49 16.36 -45.73
N VAL A 452 -17.18 16.17 -45.88
CA VAL A 452 -16.17 17.11 -45.37
C VAL A 452 -15.21 17.62 -46.46
N ASN A 453 -15.45 17.26 -47.73
CA ASN A 453 -14.66 17.71 -48.88
C ASN A 453 -13.12 17.59 -48.69
N ASP A 454 -12.67 16.48 -48.11
CA ASP A 454 -11.26 16.17 -47.87
C ASP A 454 -10.49 17.23 -47.05
N ASP A 455 -11.17 17.90 -46.12
CA ASP A 455 -10.53 18.77 -45.12
C ASP A 455 -9.95 17.91 -43.97
N GLU A 456 -8.63 17.76 -43.97
CA GLU A 456 -7.90 16.88 -43.03
C GLU A 456 -8.06 17.28 -41.56
N GLU A 457 -8.27 18.57 -41.24
CA GLU A 457 -8.42 19.04 -39.85
C GLU A 457 -9.86 18.81 -39.32
N ALA A 458 -10.86 18.88 -40.21
CA ALA A 458 -12.26 18.58 -39.87
C ALA A 458 -12.54 17.06 -39.78
N ILE A 459 -11.75 16.22 -40.46
CA ILE A 459 -11.74 14.76 -40.28
C ILE A 459 -11.17 14.40 -38.89
N GLU A 460 -10.12 15.09 -38.45
CA GLU A 460 -9.45 14.88 -37.16
C GLU A 460 -10.34 15.30 -35.94
N ASP A 461 -11.21 16.30 -36.11
CA ASP A 461 -12.17 16.70 -35.08
C ASP A 461 -13.45 15.86 -35.05
N ILE A 462 -13.85 15.23 -36.17
CA ILE A 462 -14.95 14.25 -36.22
C ILE A 462 -14.52 12.91 -35.57
N GLU A 463 -13.25 12.53 -35.69
CA GLU A 463 -12.67 11.39 -34.98
C GLU A 463 -12.62 11.61 -33.45
N LYS A 464 -12.32 12.83 -32.99
CA LYS A 464 -12.46 13.22 -31.56
C LYS A 464 -13.92 13.24 -31.08
N LEU A 465 -14.87 13.58 -31.97
CA LEU A 465 -16.31 13.54 -31.68
C LEU A 465 -16.84 12.10 -31.55
N LEU A 466 -16.31 11.13 -32.30
CA LEU A 466 -16.67 9.71 -32.21
C LEU A 466 -16.22 9.05 -30.90
N LEU A 467 -15.07 9.45 -30.36
CA LEU A 467 -14.57 9.12 -29.02
C LEU A 467 -15.52 9.56 -27.90
N VAL A 468 -16.13 10.75 -28.05
CA VAL A 468 -17.12 11.31 -27.11
C VAL A 468 -18.51 10.69 -27.30
N ILE A 469 -18.87 10.26 -28.52
CA ILE A 469 -20.16 9.62 -28.82
C ILE A 469 -20.25 8.20 -28.23
N MET A 470 -19.14 7.46 -28.11
CA MET A 470 -19.14 6.17 -27.42
C MET A 470 -19.30 6.27 -25.89
N LEU A 471 -18.90 7.39 -25.28
CA LEU A 471 -19.23 7.73 -23.89
C LEU A 471 -20.75 7.94 -23.68
N PHE A 472 -21.52 8.18 -24.74
CA PHE A 472 -22.98 8.38 -24.70
C PHE A 472 -23.82 7.15 -25.08
N GLY A 473 -23.25 6.10 -25.69
CA GLY A 473 -23.99 4.87 -26.02
C GLY A 473 -24.50 4.09 -24.80
N ALA A 474 -23.87 4.27 -23.64
CA ALA A 474 -24.25 3.65 -22.37
C ALA A 474 -25.29 4.46 -21.56
N LEU A 475 -25.44 5.77 -21.83
CA LEU A 475 -26.37 6.62 -21.10
C LEU A 475 -27.84 6.27 -21.39
N LYS A 476 -28.15 5.75 -22.58
CA LYS A 476 -29.52 5.33 -22.95
C LYS A 476 -29.94 4.00 -22.30
N GLU A 477 -29.00 3.10 -22.04
CA GLU A 477 -29.26 1.87 -21.25
C GLU A 477 -29.41 2.17 -19.75
N VAL A 478 -28.66 3.15 -19.23
CA VAL A 478 -28.78 3.62 -17.84
C VAL A 478 -30.09 4.38 -17.62
N GLU A 479 -30.54 5.20 -18.58
CA GLU A 479 -31.85 5.88 -18.56
C GLU A 479 -33.01 4.86 -18.52
N LEU A 480 -32.96 3.80 -19.34
CA LEU A 480 -33.93 2.71 -19.34
C LEU A 480 -33.89 1.82 -18.08
N MET A 481 -32.72 1.65 -17.43
CA MET A 481 -32.60 0.94 -16.16
C MET A 481 -33.13 1.76 -14.96
N LEU A 482 -33.03 3.09 -15.00
CA LEU A 482 -33.51 3.99 -13.95
C LEU A 482 -35.02 4.27 -14.03
N GLU A 483 -35.65 4.03 -15.19
CA GLU A 483 -37.07 4.30 -15.46
C GLU A 483 -38.03 3.14 -15.20
N GLY A 484 -37.57 1.98 -14.72
CA GLY A 484 -38.40 0.87 -14.18
C GLY A 484 -39.80 0.70 -14.79
N SER A 485 -39.92 0.52 -16.11
CA SER A 485 -41.22 0.44 -16.80
C SER A 485 -41.19 -0.51 -18.00
N VAL A 486 -41.44 -1.81 -17.79
CA VAL A 486 -42.06 -2.65 -18.84
C VAL A 486 -42.95 -3.73 -18.20
N GLU A 487 -44.27 -3.60 -18.40
CA GLU A 487 -45.24 -4.70 -18.26
C GLU A 487 -45.04 -5.74 -19.36
N VAL A 488 -44.97 -7.01 -18.97
CA VAL A 488 -44.84 -8.14 -19.89
C VAL A 488 -46.16 -8.32 -20.66
N SER A 489 -46.13 -8.09 -21.97
CA SER A 489 -47.15 -8.56 -22.90
C SER A 489 -46.65 -9.80 -23.62
N ILE A 490 -47.32 -10.93 -23.41
CA ILE A 490 -47.07 -12.23 -24.03
C ILE A 490 -47.33 -12.18 -25.54
N PRO A 491 -46.47 -12.77 -26.39
CA PRO A 491 -46.97 -13.40 -27.62
C PRO A 491 -46.24 -14.75 -27.93
N PRO A 492 -46.58 -15.48 -29.01
CA PRO A 492 -47.34 -16.72 -28.94
C PRO A 492 -46.48 -17.98 -29.16
N VAL A 493 -47.12 -19.14 -28.93
CA VAL A 493 -46.64 -20.52 -29.07
C VAL A 493 -45.93 -20.79 -30.42
N PRO A 494 -44.87 -21.63 -30.46
CA PRO A 494 -43.98 -21.76 -31.62
C PRO A 494 -44.44 -22.83 -32.62
N PHE A 495 -44.32 -22.52 -33.92
CA PHE A 495 -44.28 -23.51 -34.99
C PHE A 495 -42.87 -23.57 -35.62
N SER A 496 -42.14 -24.59 -35.17
CA SER A 496 -41.42 -25.63 -35.92
C SER A 496 -40.66 -25.37 -37.24
N PHE A 497 -39.46 -25.99 -37.27
CA PHE A 497 -38.74 -26.70 -38.35
C PHE A 497 -37.40 -26.14 -38.90
N SER A 498 -36.34 -26.80 -38.38
CA SER A 498 -35.26 -27.57 -39.06
C SER A 498 -34.13 -26.92 -39.86
N CYS A 499 -32.93 -27.22 -39.32
CA CYS A 499 -31.74 -27.86 -39.91
C CYS A 499 -31.14 -27.35 -41.22
N SER A 500 -29.82 -27.13 -41.16
CA SER A 500 -28.72 -27.69 -41.97
C SER A 500 -27.68 -26.58 -42.23
N VAL A 501 -26.36 -26.74 -42.05
CA VAL A 501 -25.45 -27.82 -41.61
C VAL A 501 -24.33 -27.11 -40.85
#